data_AF-A0A9E6ZPS6-F1
#
_entry.id   AF-A0A9E6ZPS6-F1
#
_cell.length_a   1.000
_cell.length_b   1.000
_cell.length_c   1.000
_cell.angle_alpha   90.00
_cell.angle_beta   90.00
_cell.angle_gamma   90.00
#
_symmetry.space_group_name_H-M   'P 1'
#
loop_
_entity.id
_entity.type
_entity.pdbx_description
1 polymer ?
#
loop_
_entity_poly.entity_id
_entity_poly.type
_entity_poly.pdbx_seq_one_letter_code
_entity_poly.pdbx_strand_id
1 'polypeptide(L)'
;MIEAIMYCAIGFLAATLLALLTLPAVWRRAVRLTRKRIEGAIPVSIAEVQADKDEQRALFAVGIRRLEMEVERQQVRTAAQYGEIVRQAEALRLRQDTIDRLSTELDALQTEHASVSTHRDHLLAELETTTSALEEARSALLHTRAELARTRDAFEDTRSREEGLQIEHVALTTLRDTLKDRIHELDRQLVAANAHLASERETVRTTGESLATELRRNHAMKDELAKVQEALTRAQDERAALQERIEQLTALAAAVPPAANGAAENGTEAAALLREHISDIAAGVAHLTARLEGPGSKIEALLAEHTRVPGAPPSLADRILDLKAAADRSEAERAEAEAPAVPPAPAVIEAVAAEEARPQGRAAAG
;
A
#
# COMPACT_ATOMS: atom_id res chain seq x y z
N MET A 1 -101.23 151.39 -117.91
CA MET A 1 -100.38 150.18 -117.75
C MET A 1 -98.97 150.33 -118.34
N ILE A 2 -98.71 151.29 -119.25
CA ILE A 2 -97.37 151.52 -119.84
C ILE A 2 -96.39 152.14 -118.83
N GLU A 3 -96.86 153.01 -117.94
CA GLU A 3 -96.02 153.71 -116.95
C GLU A 3 -95.34 152.75 -115.96
N ALA A 4 -96.04 151.71 -115.48
CA ALA A 4 -95.47 150.69 -114.59
C ALA A 4 -94.41 149.81 -115.27
N ILE A 5 -94.58 149.51 -116.56
CA ILE A 5 -93.61 148.75 -117.35
C ILE A 5 -92.32 149.58 -117.54
N MET A 6 -92.45 150.90 -117.76
CA MET A 6 -91.32 151.80 -117.93
C MET A 6 -90.47 151.92 -116.65
N TYR A 7 -91.09 152.10 -115.48
CA TYR A 7 -90.35 152.10 -114.21
C TYR A 7 -89.69 150.74 -113.91
N CYS A 8 -90.34 149.63 -114.26
CA CYS A 8 -89.76 148.29 -114.09
C CYS A 8 -88.56 148.06 -115.03
N ALA A 9 -88.65 148.51 -116.29
CA ALA A 9 -87.56 148.43 -117.26
C ALA A 9 -86.35 149.30 -116.87
N ILE A 10 -86.58 150.53 -116.42
CA ILE A 10 -85.52 151.43 -115.93
C ILE A 10 -84.90 150.88 -114.64
N GLY A 11 -85.71 150.36 -113.72
CA GLY A 11 -85.23 149.69 -112.52
C GLY A 11 -84.38 148.46 -112.82
N PHE A 12 -84.78 147.63 -113.79
CA PHE A 12 -84.01 146.47 -114.23
C PHE A 12 -82.68 146.88 -114.88
N LEU A 13 -82.68 147.91 -115.74
CA LEU A 13 -81.47 148.47 -116.35
C LEU A 13 -80.53 149.06 -115.30
N ALA A 14 -81.05 149.79 -114.32
CA ALA A 14 -80.25 150.34 -113.23
C ALA A 14 -79.65 149.24 -112.33
N ALA A 15 -80.43 148.19 -112.02
CA ALA A 15 -79.98 147.06 -111.22
C ALA A 15 -78.92 146.22 -111.96
N THR A 16 -79.11 145.96 -113.26
CA THR A 16 -78.11 145.27 -114.07
C THR A 16 -76.85 146.09 -114.24
N LEU A 17 -76.96 147.42 -114.40
CA LEU A 17 -75.80 148.32 -114.43
C LEU A 17 -75.02 148.29 -113.12
N LEU A 18 -75.70 148.34 -111.97
CA LEU A 18 -75.08 148.21 -110.64
C LEU A 18 -74.45 146.82 -110.41
N ALA A 19 -75.10 145.75 -110.90
CA ALA A 19 -74.55 144.39 -110.84
C ALA A 19 -73.27 144.28 -111.69
N LEU A 20 -73.28 144.82 -112.92
CA LEU A 20 -72.11 144.88 -113.79
C LEU A 20 -70.98 145.73 -113.22
N LEU A 21 -71.29 146.77 -112.44
CA LEU A 21 -70.29 147.59 -111.77
C LEU A 21 -69.64 146.86 -110.59
N THR A 22 -70.42 146.08 -109.84
CA THR A 22 -69.97 145.42 -108.59
C THR A 22 -69.36 144.05 -108.83
N LEU A 23 -69.80 143.30 -109.85
CA LEU A 23 -69.31 141.96 -110.19
C LEU A 23 -67.78 141.90 -110.40
N PRO A 24 -67.13 142.84 -111.12
CA PRO A 24 -65.68 142.85 -111.28
C PRO A 24 -64.94 143.11 -109.95
N ALA A 25 -65.55 143.81 -109.00
CA ALA A 25 -64.94 144.07 -107.69
C ALA A 25 -65.00 142.84 -106.77
N VAL A 26 -66.14 142.13 -106.77
CA VAL A 26 -66.31 140.90 -105.99
C VAL A 26 -65.42 139.78 -106.54
N TRP A 27 -65.35 139.60 -107.87
CA TRP A 27 -64.49 138.60 -108.49
C TRP A 27 -63.00 138.86 -108.22
N ARG A 28 -62.54 140.12 -108.33
CA ARG A 28 -61.17 140.52 -107.94
C ARG A 28 -60.85 140.20 -106.48
N ARG A 29 -61.83 140.38 -105.56
CA ARG A 29 -61.65 140.06 -104.14
C ARG A 29 -61.61 138.55 -103.87
N ALA A 30 -62.45 137.76 -104.55
CA ALA A 30 -62.48 136.31 -104.44
C ALA A 30 -61.16 135.68 -104.94
N VAL A 31 -60.69 136.08 -106.12
CA VAL A 31 -59.41 135.61 -106.71
C VAL A 31 -58.23 135.96 -105.81
N ARG A 32 -58.21 137.15 -105.20
CA ARG A 32 -57.14 137.53 -104.27
C ARG A 32 -57.09 136.65 -103.02
N LEU A 33 -58.25 136.26 -102.48
CA LEU A 33 -58.32 135.41 -101.28
C LEU A 33 -57.93 133.96 -101.59
N THR A 34 -58.39 133.40 -102.71
CA THR A 34 -57.99 132.05 -103.13
C THR A 34 -56.53 132.00 -103.54
N ARG A 35 -56.03 133.01 -104.26
CA ARG A 35 -54.60 133.16 -104.58
C ARG A 35 -53.74 133.22 -103.32
N LYS A 36 -54.09 134.05 -102.33
CA LYS A 36 -53.37 134.11 -101.04
C LYS A 36 -53.41 132.79 -100.26
N ARG A 37 -54.51 132.03 -100.34
CA ARG A 37 -54.65 130.75 -99.63
C ARG A 37 -53.88 129.62 -100.31
N ILE A 38 -53.77 129.65 -101.64
CA ILE A 38 -53.01 128.69 -102.44
C ILE A 38 -51.50 129.00 -102.35
N GLU A 39 -51.12 130.28 -102.41
CA GLU A 39 -49.72 130.73 -102.21
C GLU A 39 -49.20 130.41 -100.79
N GLY A 40 -50.08 130.26 -99.80
CA GLY A 40 -49.69 129.86 -98.44
C GLY A 40 -49.68 128.35 -98.17
N ALA A 41 -50.21 127.53 -99.08
CA ALA A 41 -50.34 126.07 -98.90
C ALA A 41 -49.48 125.26 -99.87
N ILE A 42 -48.92 125.91 -100.90
CA ILE A 42 -48.01 125.31 -101.88
C ILE A 42 -46.65 125.98 -101.67
N PRO A 43 -45.54 125.22 -101.58
CA PRO A 43 -44.22 125.82 -101.45
C PRO A 43 -43.92 126.64 -102.71
N VAL A 44 -43.89 127.97 -102.59
CA VAL A 44 -43.75 128.89 -103.74
C VAL A 44 -42.29 129.23 -104.05
N SER A 45 -41.34 128.76 -103.22
CA SER A 45 -39.91 129.02 -103.38
C SER A 45 -39.07 127.75 -103.33
N ILE A 46 -38.12 127.63 -104.26
CA ILE A 46 -37.16 126.51 -104.32
C ILE A 46 -36.30 126.41 -103.05
N ALA A 47 -36.12 127.54 -102.33
CA ALA A 47 -35.36 127.60 -101.09
C ALA A 47 -36.09 126.93 -99.91
N GLU A 48 -37.41 127.04 -99.82
CA GLU A 48 -38.21 126.35 -98.79
C GLU A 48 -38.23 124.84 -99.04
N VAL A 49 -38.37 124.41 -100.30
CA VAL A 49 -38.29 122.98 -100.66
C VAL A 49 -36.90 122.40 -100.36
N GLN A 50 -35.84 123.19 -100.54
CA GLN A 50 -34.49 122.78 -100.15
C GLN A 50 -34.33 122.73 -98.63
N ALA A 51 -34.89 123.70 -97.90
CA ALA A 51 -34.87 123.70 -96.44
C ALA A 51 -35.60 122.50 -95.85
N ASP A 52 -36.82 122.17 -96.31
CA ASP A 52 -37.55 120.97 -95.86
C ASP A 52 -36.79 119.69 -96.19
N LYS A 53 -36.16 119.63 -97.36
CA LYS A 53 -35.34 118.48 -97.77
C LYS A 53 -34.11 118.32 -96.89
N ASP A 54 -33.43 119.42 -96.57
CA ASP A 54 -32.25 119.40 -95.70
C ASP A 54 -32.64 119.17 -94.24
N GLU A 55 -33.81 119.64 -93.78
CA GLU A 55 -34.42 119.28 -92.50
C GLU A 55 -34.72 117.79 -92.43
N GLN A 56 -35.38 117.21 -93.43
CA GLN A 56 -35.63 115.77 -93.50
C GLN A 56 -34.31 114.98 -93.49
N ARG A 57 -33.31 115.40 -94.26
CA ARG A 57 -31.97 114.78 -94.25
C ARG A 57 -31.33 114.86 -92.87
N ALA A 58 -31.43 115.98 -92.18
CA ALA A 58 -30.90 116.15 -90.83
C ALA A 58 -31.65 115.26 -89.83
N LEU A 59 -32.98 115.21 -89.88
CA LEU A 59 -33.80 114.33 -89.04
C LEU A 59 -33.46 112.86 -89.28
N PHE A 60 -33.30 112.43 -90.53
CA PHE A 60 -32.87 111.09 -90.86
C PHE A 60 -31.44 110.82 -90.38
N ALA A 61 -30.50 111.76 -90.56
CA ALA A 61 -29.13 111.61 -90.08
C ALA A 61 -29.06 111.49 -88.55
N VAL A 62 -29.82 112.30 -87.81
CA VAL A 62 -29.92 112.21 -86.34
C VAL A 62 -30.61 110.92 -85.91
N GLY A 63 -31.65 110.49 -86.62
CA GLY A 63 -32.34 109.23 -86.37
C GLY A 63 -31.43 108.01 -86.55
N ILE A 64 -30.68 107.97 -87.66
CA ILE A 64 -29.66 106.94 -87.92
C ILE A 64 -28.60 106.96 -86.82
N ARG A 65 -28.06 108.14 -86.49
CA ARG A 65 -27.01 108.25 -85.46
C ARG A 65 -27.50 107.80 -84.08
N ARG A 66 -28.74 108.14 -83.69
CA ARG A 66 -29.35 107.64 -82.44
C ARG A 66 -29.51 106.12 -82.45
N LEU A 67 -29.95 105.55 -83.58
CA LEU A 67 -30.07 104.10 -83.73
C LEU A 67 -28.71 103.41 -83.63
N GLU A 68 -27.70 103.91 -84.32
CA GLU A 68 -26.32 103.42 -84.23
C GLU A 68 -25.81 103.43 -82.79
N MET A 69 -26.01 104.55 -82.06
CA MET A 69 -25.61 104.66 -80.66
C MET A 69 -26.35 103.68 -79.74
N GLU A 70 -27.65 103.45 -79.97
CA GLU A 70 -28.39 102.45 -79.19
C GLU A 70 -27.94 101.03 -79.53
N VAL A 71 -27.69 100.72 -80.82
CA VAL A 71 -27.14 99.43 -81.24
C VAL A 71 -25.77 99.18 -80.60
N GLU A 72 -24.87 100.16 -80.64
CA GLU A 72 -23.54 100.06 -80.01
C GLU A 72 -23.66 99.88 -78.49
N ARG A 73 -24.55 100.63 -77.83
CA ARG A 73 -24.82 100.48 -76.40
C ARG A 73 -25.36 99.10 -76.05
N GLN A 74 -26.25 98.54 -76.86
CA GLN A 74 -26.77 97.18 -76.67
C GLN A 74 -25.69 96.14 -76.92
N GLN A 75 -24.87 96.29 -77.96
CA GLN A 75 -23.73 95.40 -78.23
C GLN A 75 -22.75 95.35 -77.04
N VAL A 76 -22.40 96.51 -76.46
CA VAL A 76 -21.54 96.57 -75.26
C VAL A 76 -22.20 95.88 -74.06
N ARG A 77 -23.50 96.10 -73.82
CA ARG A 77 -24.24 95.41 -72.74
C ARG A 77 -24.28 93.90 -72.94
N THR A 78 -24.59 93.45 -74.14
CA THR A 78 -24.65 92.03 -74.49
C THR A 78 -23.27 91.38 -74.36
N ALA A 79 -22.19 92.05 -74.80
CA ALA A 79 -20.82 91.56 -74.60
C ALA A 79 -20.46 91.43 -73.10
N ALA A 80 -20.85 92.42 -72.28
CA ALA A 80 -20.65 92.36 -70.84
C ALA A 80 -21.43 91.20 -70.18
N GLN A 81 -22.70 91.01 -70.57
CA GLN A 81 -23.54 89.92 -70.10
C GLN A 81 -22.98 88.55 -70.51
N TYR A 82 -22.50 88.39 -71.75
CA TYR A 82 -21.82 87.16 -72.16
C TYR A 82 -20.55 86.90 -71.33
N GLY A 83 -19.76 87.94 -71.03
CA GLY A 83 -18.60 87.83 -70.15
C GLY A 83 -18.96 87.43 -68.72
N GLU A 84 -20.11 87.86 -68.20
CA GLU A 84 -20.63 87.40 -66.90
C GLU A 84 -21.09 85.94 -66.93
N ILE A 85 -21.83 85.54 -67.98
CA ILE A 85 -22.30 84.16 -68.16
C ILE A 85 -21.12 83.19 -68.25
N VAL A 86 -20.06 83.54 -69.00
CA VAL A 86 -18.86 82.70 -69.10
C VAL A 86 -18.17 82.54 -67.74
N ARG A 87 -17.99 83.64 -66.98
CA ARG A 87 -17.43 83.57 -65.62
C ARG A 87 -18.28 82.74 -64.67
N GLN A 88 -19.61 82.85 -64.76
CA GLN A 88 -20.52 82.02 -63.97
C GLN A 88 -20.45 80.54 -64.37
N ALA A 89 -20.36 80.24 -65.67
CA ALA A 89 -20.21 78.88 -66.17
C ALA A 89 -18.88 78.25 -65.72
N GLU A 90 -17.78 79.00 -65.72
CA GLU A 90 -16.50 78.56 -65.16
C GLU A 90 -16.58 78.29 -63.65
N ALA A 91 -17.23 79.18 -62.89
CA ALA A 91 -17.43 78.98 -61.45
C ALA A 91 -18.32 77.76 -61.14
N LEU A 92 -19.37 77.53 -61.94
CA LEU A 92 -20.21 76.33 -61.84
C LEU A 92 -19.42 75.06 -62.17
N ARG A 93 -18.60 75.08 -63.21
CA ARG A 93 -17.74 73.97 -63.57
C ARG A 93 -16.75 73.62 -62.45
N LEU A 94 -16.07 74.60 -61.87
CA LEU A 94 -15.14 74.38 -60.76
C LEU A 94 -15.83 73.79 -59.53
N ARG A 95 -17.06 74.25 -59.24
CA ARG A 95 -17.88 73.68 -58.17
C ARG A 95 -18.29 72.24 -58.48
N GLN A 96 -18.68 71.95 -59.73
CA GLN A 96 -19.00 70.59 -60.15
C GLN A 96 -17.79 69.66 -60.01
N ASP A 97 -16.61 70.08 -60.48
CA ASP A 97 -15.37 69.31 -60.32
C ASP A 97 -15.02 69.06 -58.84
N THR A 98 -15.43 69.97 -57.94
CA THR A 98 -15.23 69.81 -56.49
C THR A 98 -16.26 68.86 -55.88
N ILE A 99 -17.52 68.94 -56.30
CA ILE A 99 -18.57 68.00 -55.90
C ILE A 99 -18.22 66.59 -56.33
N ASP A 100 -17.77 66.42 -57.58
CA ASP A 100 -17.39 65.11 -58.13
C ASP A 100 -16.17 64.53 -57.39
N ARG A 101 -15.19 65.37 -57.02
CA ARG A 101 -14.07 64.92 -56.18
C ARG A 101 -14.55 64.49 -54.79
N LEU A 102 -15.37 65.31 -54.13
CA LEU A 102 -15.88 64.99 -52.80
C LEU A 102 -16.80 63.77 -52.80
N SER A 103 -17.58 63.53 -53.85
CA SER A 103 -18.39 62.32 -53.97
C SER A 103 -17.51 61.08 -54.11
N THR A 104 -16.46 61.11 -54.93
CA THR A 104 -15.53 59.98 -55.04
C THR A 104 -14.78 59.71 -53.73
N GLU A 105 -14.41 60.74 -52.97
CA GLU A 105 -13.79 60.60 -51.66
C GLU A 105 -14.77 60.02 -50.64
N LEU A 106 -16.02 60.48 -50.65
CA LEU A 106 -17.07 59.97 -49.78
C LEU A 106 -17.41 58.51 -50.06
N ASP A 107 -17.47 58.11 -51.34
CA ASP A 107 -17.65 56.72 -51.74
C ASP A 107 -16.47 55.85 -51.27
N ALA A 108 -15.23 56.34 -51.41
CA ALA A 108 -14.05 55.65 -50.92
C ALA A 108 -14.10 55.46 -49.39
N LEU A 109 -14.40 56.52 -48.63
CA LEU A 109 -14.57 56.43 -47.17
C LEU A 109 -15.71 55.49 -46.76
N GLN A 110 -16.81 55.45 -47.51
CA GLN A 110 -17.92 54.53 -47.25
C GLN A 110 -17.48 53.08 -47.48
N THR A 111 -16.72 52.79 -48.53
CA THR A 111 -16.19 51.43 -48.75
C THR A 111 -15.18 51.02 -47.67
N GLU A 112 -14.33 51.95 -47.23
CA GLU A 112 -13.40 51.71 -46.12
C GLU A 112 -14.16 51.44 -44.82
N HIS A 113 -15.14 52.28 -44.48
CA HIS A 113 -15.99 52.08 -43.30
C HIS A 113 -16.75 50.76 -43.34
N ALA A 114 -17.28 50.36 -44.50
CA ALA A 114 -17.93 49.07 -44.66
C ALA A 114 -16.95 47.92 -44.40
N SER A 115 -15.71 48.01 -44.93
CA SER A 115 -14.67 47.00 -44.70
C SER A 115 -14.21 46.92 -43.24
N VAL A 116 -14.10 48.06 -42.55
CA VAL A 116 -13.76 48.11 -41.13
C VAL A 116 -14.90 47.56 -40.28
N SER A 117 -16.15 47.86 -40.64
CA SER A 117 -17.33 47.30 -39.96
C SER A 117 -17.38 45.79 -40.10
N THR A 118 -17.20 45.24 -41.31
CA THR A 118 -17.20 43.77 -41.50
C THR A 118 -16.04 43.10 -40.76
N HIS A 119 -14.85 43.72 -40.75
CA HIS A 119 -13.72 43.22 -39.97
C HIS A 119 -14.00 43.24 -38.47
N ARG A 120 -14.59 44.32 -37.95
CA ARG A 120 -15.02 44.40 -36.54
C ARG A 120 -16.03 43.31 -36.21
N ASP A 121 -17.04 43.12 -37.04
CA ASP A 121 -18.10 42.13 -36.79
C ASP A 121 -17.54 40.70 -36.83
N HIS A 122 -16.56 40.45 -37.72
CA HIS A 122 -15.81 39.21 -37.74
C HIS A 122 -14.99 38.98 -36.46
N LEU A 123 -14.23 39.98 -36.00
CA LEU A 123 -13.45 39.90 -34.76
C LEU A 123 -14.36 39.71 -33.53
N LEU A 124 -15.54 40.32 -33.50
CA LEU A 124 -16.52 40.11 -32.43
C LEU A 124 -17.04 38.68 -32.42
N ALA A 125 -17.35 38.10 -33.59
CA ALA A 125 -17.75 36.70 -33.69
C ALA A 125 -16.62 35.75 -33.27
N GLU A 126 -15.37 36.01 -33.68
CA GLU A 126 -14.21 35.24 -33.22
C GLU A 126 -14.05 35.34 -31.69
N LEU A 127 -14.18 36.54 -31.13
CA LEU A 127 -14.11 36.73 -29.68
C LEU A 127 -15.21 35.94 -28.97
N GLU A 128 -16.46 35.99 -29.45
CA GLU A 128 -17.57 35.21 -28.88
C GLU A 128 -17.28 33.70 -28.93
N THR A 129 -16.84 33.17 -30.07
CA THR A 129 -16.47 31.75 -30.18
C THR A 129 -15.33 31.36 -29.25
N THR A 130 -14.29 32.19 -29.12
CA THR A 130 -13.15 31.92 -28.22
C THR A 130 -13.57 32.00 -26.76
N THR A 131 -14.47 32.92 -26.39
CA THR A 131 -15.00 33.01 -25.02
C THR A 131 -15.85 31.79 -24.66
N SER A 132 -16.72 31.33 -25.57
CA SER A 132 -17.50 30.11 -25.39
C SER A 132 -16.59 28.88 -25.26
N ALA A 133 -15.59 28.72 -26.13
CA ALA A 133 -14.62 27.64 -26.04
C ALA A 133 -13.80 27.68 -24.73
N LEU A 134 -13.46 28.88 -24.24
CA LEU A 134 -12.76 29.05 -22.97
C LEU A 134 -13.66 28.67 -21.77
N GLU A 135 -14.94 29.01 -21.80
CA GLU A 135 -15.91 28.62 -20.77
C GLU A 135 -16.13 27.11 -20.75
N GLU A 136 -16.27 26.47 -21.91
CA GLU A 136 -16.35 25.02 -22.05
C GLU A 136 -15.09 24.35 -21.49
N ALA A 137 -13.90 24.81 -21.89
CA ALA A 137 -12.63 24.29 -21.39
C ALA A 137 -12.49 24.47 -19.86
N ARG A 138 -12.92 25.61 -19.32
CA ARG A 138 -12.96 25.85 -17.87
C ARG A 138 -13.90 24.87 -17.16
N SER A 139 -15.09 24.62 -17.71
CA SER A 139 -16.05 23.68 -17.13
C SER A 139 -15.52 22.24 -17.14
N ALA A 140 -14.90 21.80 -18.24
CA ALA A 140 -14.26 20.50 -18.36
C ALA A 140 -13.08 20.35 -17.38
N LEU A 141 -12.30 21.43 -17.18
CA LEU A 141 -11.19 21.44 -16.24
C LEU A 141 -11.67 21.38 -14.77
N LEU A 142 -12.77 22.06 -14.43
CA LEU A 142 -13.39 21.93 -13.10
C LEU A 142 -13.95 20.53 -12.88
N HIS A 143 -14.56 19.93 -13.90
CA HIS A 143 -15.08 18.58 -13.85
C HIS A 143 -13.95 17.56 -13.60
N THR A 144 -12.90 17.59 -14.40
CA THR A 144 -11.73 16.70 -14.24
C THR A 144 -11.02 16.91 -12.89
N ARG A 145 -10.95 18.14 -12.37
CA ARG A 145 -10.46 18.39 -11.00
C ARG A 145 -11.33 17.73 -9.94
N ALA A 146 -12.65 17.77 -10.10
CA ALA A 146 -13.57 17.10 -9.17
C ALA A 146 -13.43 15.58 -9.24
N GLU A 147 -13.24 15.00 -10.43
CA GLU A 147 -12.95 13.57 -10.59
C GLU A 147 -11.61 13.17 -9.97
N LEU A 148 -10.57 13.99 -10.16
CA LEU A 148 -9.26 13.77 -9.52
C LEU A 148 -9.34 13.86 -7.99
N ALA A 149 -10.14 14.78 -7.44
CA ALA A 149 -10.38 14.85 -6.00
C ALA A 149 -11.10 13.58 -5.50
N ARG A 150 -12.16 13.13 -6.17
CA ARG A 150 -12.88 11.90 -5.81
C ARG A 150 -12.00 10.65 -5.87
N THR A 151 -11.19 10.52 -6.92
CA THR A 151 -10.26 9.38 -7.06
C THR A 151 -9.15 9.42 -6.03
N ARG A 152 -8.68 10.62 -5.66
CA ARG A 152 -7.76 10.81 -4.55
C ARG A 152 -8.37 10.38 -3.22
N ASP A 153 -9.57 10.84 -2.90
CA ASP A 153 -10.26 10.47 -1.66
C ASP A 153 -10.50 8.95 -1.59
N ALA A 154 -10.93 8.34 -2.69
CA ALA A 154 -11.06 6.88 -2.78
C ALA A 154 -9.72 6.14 -2.60
N PHE A 155 -8.62 6.72 -3.08
CA PHE A 155 -7.27 6.17 -2.87
C PHE A 155 -6.83 6.30 -1.40
N GLU A 156 -7.10 7.43 -0.75
CA GLU A 156 -6.81 7.61 0.68
C GLU A 156 -7.67 6.66 1.56
N ASP A 157 -8.94 6.45 1.20
CA ASP A 157 -9.82 5.46 1.84
C ASP A 157 -9.30 4.02 1.67
N THR A 158 -8.90 3.63 0.47
CA THR A 158 -8.34 2.28 0.23
C THR A 158 -7.01 2.09 0.95
N ARG A 159 -6.14 3.10 0.92
CA ARG A 159 -4.89 3.12 1.69
C ARG A 159 -5.12 2.97 3.19
N SER A 160 -6.06 3.71 3.78
CA SER A 160 -6.35 3.60 5.22
C SER A 160 -6.90 2.22 5.58
N ARG A 161 -7.70 1.59 4.71
CA ARG A 161 -8.13 0.19 4.86
C ARG A 161 -6.95 -0.78 4.79
N GLU A 162 -6.03 -0.60 3.85
CA GLU A 162 -4.81 -1.41 3.75
C GLU A 162 -3.92 -1.28 4.98
N GLU A 163 -3.71 -0.06 5.48
CA GLU A 163 -2.97 0.20 6.73
C GLU A 163 -3.67 -0.49 7.92
N GLY A 164 -5.00 -0.44 7.98
CA GLY A 164 -5.80 -1.17 8.98
C GLY A 164 -5.63 -2.69 8.89
N LEU A 165 -5.72 -3.26 7.69
CA LEU A 165 -5.51 -4.71 7.45
C LEU A 165 -4.07 -5.13 7.75
N GLN A 166 -3.08 -4.27 7.49
CA GLN A 166 -1.68 -4.53 7.82
C GLN A 166 -1.46 -4.57 9.33
N ILE A 167 -2.07 -3.64 10.08
CA ILE A 167 -2.05 -3.65 11.55
C ILE A 167 -2.70 -4.94 12.06
N GLU A 168 -3.87 -5.33 11.53
CA GLU A 168 -4.53 -6.58 11.88
C GLU A 168 -3.67 -7.81 11.57
N HIS A 169 -3.04 -7.85 10.40
CA HIS A 169 -2.13 -8.93 10.01
C HIS A 169 -0.95 -9.05 10.97
N VAL A 170 -0.33 -7.93 11.36
CA VAL A 170 0.75 -7.92 12.37
C VAL A 170 0.22 -8.42 13.71
N ALA A 171 -0.96 -7.95 14.16
CA ALA A 171 -1.56 -8.41 15.41
C ALA A 171 -1.84 -9.93 15.39
N LEU A 172 -2.44 -10.45 14.32
CA LEU A 172 -2.68 -11.89 14.14
C LEU A 172 -1.38 -12.69 14.07
N THR A 173 -0.32 -12.13 13.48
CA THR A 173 1.00 -12.77 13.44
C THR A 173 1.61 -12.83 14.85
N THR A 174 1.53 -11.76 15.63
CA THR A 174 1.99 -11.78 17.04
C THR A 174 1.16 -12.74 17.91
N LEU A 175 -0.15 -12.83 17.69
CA LEU A 175 -1.01 -13.81 18.38
C LEU A 175 -0.62 -15.24 18.00
N ARG A 176 -0.33 -15.49 16.72
CA ARG A 176 0.15 -16.79 16.26
C ARG A 176 1.47 -17.16 16.95
N ASP A 177 2.41 -16.24 17.03
CA ASP A 177 3.72 -16.49 17.64
C ASP A 177 3.60 -16.74 19.14
N THR A 178 2.78 -15.96 19.86
CA THR A 178 2.52 -16.20 21.29
C THR A 178 1.81 -17.54 21.55
N LEU A 179 0.84 -17.93 20.71
CA LEU A 179 0.21 -19.25 20.81
C LEU A 179 1.21 -20.38 20.51
N LYS A 180 2.10 -20.18 19.54
CA LYS A 180 3.18 -21.13 19.23
C LYS A 180 4.14 -21.29 20.40
N ASP A 181 4.55 -20.19 21.04
CA ASP A 181 5.38 -20.24 22.24
C ASP A 181 4.67 -20.94 23.40
N ARG A 182 3.35 -20.73 23.55
CA ARG A 182 2.54 -21.43 24.54
C ARG A 182 2.44 -22.92 24.27
N ILE A 183 2.30 -23.33 23.01
CA ILE A 183 2.33 -24.75 22.61
C ILE A 183 3.70 -25.34 22.96
N HIS A 184 4.79 -24.68 22.58
CA HIS A 184 6.14 -25.14 22.92
C HIS A 184 6.39 -25.24 24.43
N GLU A 185 5.81 -24.33 25.22
CA GLU A 185 5.84 -24.39 26.68
C GLU A 185 5.02 -25.58 27.21
N LEU A 186 3.80 -25.78 26.72
CA LEU A 186 2.96 -26.93 27.10
C LEU A 186 3.61 -28.26 26.71
N ASP A 187 4.25 -28.35 25.54
CA ASP A 187 5.01 -29.52 25.11
C ASP A 187 6.18 -29.80 26.05
N ARG A 188 6.93 -28.76 26.45
CA ARG A 188 8.00 -28.88 27.46
C ARG A 188 7.46 -29.35 28.81
N GLN A 189 6.32 -28.81 29.24
CA GLN A 189 5.64 -29.23 30.48
C GLN A 189 5.15 -30.68 30.40
N LEU A 190 4.61 -31.11 29.26
CA LEU A 190 4.18 -32.50 29.04
C LEU A 190 5.37 -33.46 29.06
N VAL A 191 6.48 -33.12 28.41
CA VAL A 191 7.71 -33.92 28.44
C VAL A 191 8.26 -34.00 29.87
N ALA A 192 8.31 -32.88 30.60
CA ALA A 192 8.75 -32.85 31.99
C ALA A 192 7.84 -33.68 32.91
N ALA A 193 6.51 -33.54 32.78
CA ALA A 193 5.54 -34.32 33.54
C ALA A 193 5.62 -35.82 33.23
N ASN A 194 5.78 -36.19 31.95
CA ASN A 194 5.99 -37.58 31.56
C ASN A 194 7.29 -38.16 32.11
N ALA A 195 8.38 -37.37 32.11
CA ALA A 195 9.65 -37.77 32.73
C ALA A 195 9.50 -37.93 34.25
N HIS A 196 8.77 -37.03 34.91
CA HIS A 196 8.47 -37.12 36.34
C HIS A 196 7.65 -38.37 36.65
N LEU A 197 6.57 -38.63 35.91
CA LEU A 197 5.77 -39.86 36.03
C LEU A 197 6.58 -41.13 35.75
N ALA A 198 7.50 -41.10 34.77
CA ALA A 198 8.41 -42.22 34.52
C ALA A 198 9.35 -42.45 35.71
N SER A 199 9.89 -41.38 36.30
CA SER A 199 10.74 -41.47 37.50
C SER A 199 9.95 -41.96 38.72
N GLU A 200 8.71 -41.51 38.91
CA GLU A 200 7.82 -42.02 39.97
C GLU A 200 7.44 -43.47 39.75
N ARG A 201 7.18 -43.88 38.51
CA ARG A 201 6.95 -45.30 38.18
C ARG A 201 8.18 -46.14 38.48
N GLU A 202 9.38 -45.62 38.24
CA GLU A 202 10.63 -46.30 38.55
C GLU A 202 10.91 -46.35 40.06
N THR A 203 10.61 -45.29 40.82
CA THR A 203 10.70 -45.32 42.28
C THR A 203 9.66 -46.25 42.89
N VAL A 204 8.42 -46.27 42.37
CA VAL A 204 7.39 -47.25 42.76
C VAL A 204 7.82 -48.67 42.40
N ARG A 205 8.44 -48.89 41.23
CA ARG A 205 8.97 -50.20 40.83
C ARG A 205 10.07 -50.67 41.78
N THR A 206 11.07 -49.84 42.04
CA THR A 206 12.20 -50.17 42.92
C THR A 206 11.77 -50.34 44.38
N THR A 207 10.87 -49.48 44.89
CA THR A 207 10.29 -49.65 46.22
C THR A 207 9.43 -50.91 46.30
N GLY A 208 8.62 -51.21 45.27
CA GLY A 208 7.86 -52.45 45.16
C GLY A 208 8.76 -53.70 45.10
N GLU A 209 9.88 -53.64 44.39
CA GLU A 209 10.90 -54.70 44.35
C GLU A 209 11.58 -54.88 45.71
N SER A 210 11.96 -53.77 46.37
CA SER A 210 12.53 -53.81 47.72
C SER A 210 11.52 -54.40 48.73
N LEU A 211 10.25 -54.00 48.67
CA LEU A 211 9.19 -54.56 49.50
C LEU A 211 8.97 -56.04 49.19
N ALA A 212 9.02 -56.45 47.92
CA ALA A 212 8.93 -57.86 47.56
C ALA A 212 10.12 -58.66 48.13
N THR A 213 11.34 -58.10 48.12
CA THR A 213 12.49 -58.74 48.78
C THR A 213 12.34 -58.79 50.30
N GLU A 214 11.85 -57.74 50.94
CA GLU A 214 11.58 -57.74 52.39
C GLU A 214 10.47 -58.70 52.77
N LEU A 215 9.40 -58.80 51.97
CA LEU A 215 8.35 -59.79 52.17
C LEU A 215 8.88 -61.21 52.00
N ARG A 216 9.73 -61.48 51.00
CA ARG A 216 10.39 -62.79 50.85
C ARG A 216 11.29 -63.11 52.05
N ARG A 217 12.05 -62.14 52.56
CA ARG A 217 12.85 -62.29 53.79
C ARG A 217 11.96 -62.54 55.01
N ASN A 218 10.84 -61.81 55.13
CA ASN A 218 9.89 -62.01 56.22
C ASN A 218 9.23 -63.39 56.15
N HIS A 219 8.87 -63.86 54.95
CA HIS A 219 8.39 -65.22 54.73
C HIS A 219 9.45 -66.26 55.07
N ALA A 220 10.70 -66.10 54.61
CA ALA A 220 11.80 -66.99 54.97
C ALA A 220 12.04 -67.01 56.49
N MET A 221 12.04 -65.85 57.15
CA MET A 221 12.11 -65.73 58.61
C MET A 221 10.93 -66.39 59.32
N LYS A 222 9.70 -66.30 58.78
CA LYS A 222 8.53 -67.01 59.31
C LYS A 222 8.64 -68.52 59.14
N ASP A 223 9.16 -68.98 57.99
CA ASP A 223 9.38 -70.41 57.73
C ASP A 223 10.50 -70.95 58.64
N GLU A 224 11.56 -70.17 58.88
CA GLU A 224 12.58 -70.47 59.87
C GLU A 224 12.01 -70.49 61.29
N LEU A 225 11.17 -69.52 61.65
CA LEU A 225 10.47 -69.51 62.93
C LEU A 225 9.60 -70.77 63.09
N ALA A 226 8.88 -71.17 62.04
CA ALA A 226 8.08 -72.39 62.03
C ALA A 226 8.94 -73.64 62.18
N LYS A 227 10.09 -73.72 61.51
CA LYS A 227 11.06 -74.82 61.66
C LYS A 227 11.66 -74.88 63.07
N VAL A 228 12.00 -73.73 63.64
CA VAL A 228 12.52 -73.64 65.02
C VAL A 228 11.42 -74.00 66.02
N GLN A 229 10.17 -73.58 65.78
CA GLN A 229 9.02 -73.97 66.59
C GLN A 229 8.78 -75.48 66.50
N GLU A 230 8.85 -76.08 65.31
CA GLU A 230 8.70 -77.53 65.13
C GLU A 230 9.86 -78.31 65.76
N ALA A 231 11.09 -77.82 65.66
CA ALA A 231 12.24 -78.38 66.36
C ALA A 231 12.08 -78.26 67.89
N LEU A 232 11.50 -77.17 68.37
CA LEU A 232 11.20 -76.97 69.79
C LEU A 232 10.10 -77.92 70.26
N THR A 233 9.02 -78.12 69.49
CA THR A 233 7.98 -79.10 69.84
C THR A 233 8.54 -80.51 69.81
N ARG A 234 9.36 -80.87 68.82
CA ARG A 234 10.04 -82.18 68.81
C ARG A 234 10.97 -82.36 70.01
N ALA A 235 11.76 -81.35 70.37
CA ALA A 235 12.60 -81.40 71.57
C ALA A 235 11.78 -81.47 72.87
N GLN A 236 10.58 -80.87 72.89
CA GLN A 236 9.64 -80.96 74.01
C GLN A 236 8.97 -82.34 74.09
N ASP A 237 8.58 -82.93 72.96
CA ASP A 237 8.01 -84.27 72.86
C ASP A 237 9.07 -85.34 73.21
N GLU A 238 10.31 -85.17 72.76
CA GLU A 238 11.46 -85.98 73.17
C GLU A 238 11.71 -85.86 74.68
N ARG A 239 11.59 -84.65 75.25
CA ARG A 239 11.63 -84.46 76.72
C ARG A 239 10.49 -85.17 77.43
N ALA A 240 9.27 -85.08 76.91
CA ALA A 240 8.09 -85.72 77.49
C ALA A 240 8.20 -87.26 77.45
N ALA A 241 8.67 -87.82 76.34
CA ALA A 241 8.94 -89.26 76.20
C ALA A 241 10.04 -89.74 77.16
N LEU A 242 11.09 -88.93 77.37
CA LEU A 242 12.11 -89.21 78.38
C LEU A 242 11.56 -89.13 79.81
N GLN A 243 10.64 -88.22 80.10
CA GLN A 243 9.98 -88.12 81.40
C GLN A 243 9.05 -89.31 81.67
N GLU A 244 8.30 -89.78 80.67
CA GLU A 244 7.43 -90.96 80.80
C GLU A 244 8.26 -92.26 81.00
N ARG A 245 9.44 -92.34 80.35
CA ARG A 245 10.41 -93.44 80.55
C ARG A 245 10.98 -93.46 81.98
N ILE A 246 11.14 -92.29 82.59
CA ILE A 246 11.57 -92.15 84.00
C ILE A 246 10.46 -92.61 84.94
N GLU A 247 9.20 -92.22 84.69
CA GLU A 247 8.06 -92.64 85.51
C GLU A 247 7.81 -94.16 85.49
N GLN A 248 7.99 -94.81 84.33
CA GLN A 248 7.88 -96.27 84.19
C GLN A 248 8.97 -97.05 84.93
N LEU A 249 10.18 -96.50 85.04
CA LEU A 249 11.27 -97.11 85.82
C LEU A 249 11.11 -96.92 87.33
N THR A 250 10.40 -95.88 87.77
CA THR A 250 10.11 -95.65 89.20
C THR A 250 8.96 -96.50 89.75
N ALA A 251 8.02 -96.96 88.93
CA ALA A 251 6.87 -97.77 89.38
C ALA A 251 7.21 -99.25 89.68
N LEU A 252 8.28 -99.80 89.09
CA LEU A 252 8.72 -101.19 89.29
C LEU A 252 9.63 -101.40 90.52
N ALA A 253 10.03 -100.33 91.22
CA ALA A 253 11.00 -100.37 92.30
C ALA A 253 10.42 -100.29 93.74
N ALA A 254 9.08 -100.31 93.91
CA ALA A 254 8.44 -99.96 95.19
C ALA A 254 7.86 -101.12 96.03
N ALA A 255 8.15 -102.41 95.74
CA ALA A 255 7.64 -103.53 96.54
C ALA A 255 8.73 -104.56 96.94
N VAL A 256 9.00 -104.63 98.26
CA VAL A 256 9.74 -105.65 99.07
C VAL A 256 11.22 -105.35 99.45
N PRO A 257 11.56 -105.31 100.77
CA PRO A 257 12.92 -105.30 101.35
C PRO A 257 13.24 -106.64 102.08
N PRO A 258 14.32 -106.81 102.91
CA PRO A 258 15.70 -106.26 102.89
C PRO A 258 16.78 -107.38 102.88
N ALA A 259 18.05 -107.07 102.54
CA ALA A 259 19.25 -107.59 103.24
C ALA A 259 20.57 -107.16 102.57
N ALA A 260 21.58 -107.04 103.43
CA ALA A 260 22.95 -106.61 103.21
C ALA A 260 23.79 -107.51 102.28
N ASN A 261 24.83 -106.92 101.68
CA ASN A 261 26.20 -107.39 101.85
C ASN A 261 27.23 -106.31 101.46
N GLY A 262 28.28 -106.23 102.29
CA GLY A 262 29.40 -105.33 102.12
C GLY A 262 30.55 -105.91 101.29
N ALA A 263 31.28 -104.98 100.69
CA ALA A 263 32.71 -104.93 100.36
C ALA A 263 33.54 -106.23 100.40
N ALA A 264 34.31 -106.48 99.33
CA ALA A 264 35.69 -106.00 99.24
C ALA A 264 36.40 -106.49 97.96
N GLU A 265 37.12 -105.55 97.35
CA GLU A 265 38.45 -105.69 96.74
C GLU A 265 38.71 -106.59 95.51
N ASN A 266 39.09 -105.88 94.44
CA ASN A 266 40.08 -106.18 93.38
C ASN A 266 39.48 -105.71 92.04
N GLY A 267 40.05 -104.77 91.31
CA GLY A 267 41.46 -104.41 91.23
C GLY A 267 41.82 -104.39 89.75
N THR A 268 42.26 -103.22 89.29
CA THR A 268 43.34 -103.09 88.31
C THR A 268 43.11 -103.34 86.80
N GLU A 269 41.88 -103.45 86.28
CA GLU A 269 41.65 -103.42 84.81
C GLU A 269 40.71 -102.28 84.35
N ALA A 270 39.67 -101.95 85.11
CA ALA A 270 38.76 -100.84 84.78
C ALA A 270 39.40 -99.43 84.93
N ALA A 271 40.42 -99.29 85.79
CA ALA A 271 41.15 -98.03 85.98
C ALA A 271 42.23 -97.77 84.89
N ALA A 272 42.60 -98.78 84.10
CA ALA A 272 43.49 -98.60 82.94
C ALA A 272 42.70 -98.10 81.73
N LEU A 273 41.55 -98.71 81.44
CA LEU A 273 40.65 -98.32 80.34
C LEU A 273 40.02 -96.93 80.54
N LEU A 274 39.79 -96.52 81.80
CA LEU A 274 39.34 -95.16 82.11
C LEU A 274 40.45 -94.12 81.93
N ARG A 275 41.71 -94.45 82.25
CA ARG A 275 42.85 -93.55 82.02
C ARG A 275 43.20 -93.39 80.54
N GLU A 276 43.05 -94.46 79.76
CA GLU A 276 43.24 -94.45 78.31
C GLU A 276 42.19 -93.55 77.64
N HIS A 277 40.90 -93.75 77.93
CA HIS A 277 39.84 -92.90 77.41
C HIS A 277 39.95 -91.43 77.85
N ILE A 278 40.33 -91.16 79.10
CA ILE A 278 40.55 -89.79 79.56
C ILE A 278 41.75 -89.15 78.83
N SER A 279 42.82 -89.92 78.56
CA SER A 279 43.97 -89.40 77.80
C SER A 279 43.64 -89.13 76.33
N ASP A 280 42.77 -89.93 75.72
CA ASP A 280 42.30 -89.70 74.34
C ASP A 280 41.35 -88.50 74.23
N ILE A 281 40.44 -88.34 75.20
CA ILE A 281 39.58 -87.15 75.27
C ILE A 281 40.43 -85.90 75.53
N ALA A 282 41.43 -85.98 76.41
CA ALA A 282 42.34 -84.86 76.67
C ALA A 282 43.17 -84.48 75.42
N ALA A 283 43.66 -85.47 74.66
CA ALA A 283 44.36 -85.22 73.40
C ALA A 283 43.44 -84.59 72.33
N GLY A 284 42.18 -85.05 72.24
CA GLY A 284 41.18 -84.47 71.33
C GLY A 284 40.82 -83.03 71.67
N VAL A 285 40.62 -82.72 72.97
CA VAL A 285 40.35 -81.35 73.42
C VAL A 285 41.55 -80.44 73.17
N ALA A 286 42.77 -80.90 73.47
CA ALA A 286 44.00 -80.14 73.23
C ALA A 286 44.26 -79.88 71.73
N HIS A 287 43.99 -80.86 70.86
CA HIS A 287 44.07 -80.67 69.41
C HIS A 287 43.03 -79.66 68.90
N LEU A 288 41.79 -79.73 69.39
CA LEU A 288 40.74 -78.77 69.02
C LEU A 288 41.08 -77.36 69.52
N THR A 289 41.64 -77.23 70.73
CA THR A 289 42.10 -75.92 71.24
C THR A 289 43.28 -75.38 70.44
N ALA A 290 44.25 -76.23 70.07
CA ALA A 290 45.34 -75.80 69.19
C ALA A 290 44.83 -75.30 67.82
N ARG A 291 43.82 -75.96 67.22
CA ARG A 291 43.18 -75.47 65.97
C ARG A 291 42.44 -74.15 66.15
N LEU A 292 41.82 -73.92 67.30
CA LEU A 292 41.11 -72.67 67.60
C LEU A 292 42.08 -71.52 67.93
N GLU A 293 43.21 -71.80 68.57
CA GLU A 293 44.23 -70.80 68.92
C GLU A 293 45.10 -70.38 67.72
N GLY A 294 45.25 -71.24 66.70
CA GLY A 294 46.00 -70.93 65.49
C GLY A 294 47.54 -71.00 65.67
N PRO A 295 48.33 -70.58 64.66
CA PRO A 295 49.77 -70.88 64.51
C PRO A 295 50.75 -70.20 65.50
N GLY A 296 50.30 -69.91 66.73
CA GLY A 296 51.10 -69.32 67.81
C GLY A 296 50.74 -69.82 69.21
N SER A 297 50.00 -70.94 69.30
CA SER A 297 49.59 -71.52 70.58
C SER A 297 50.79 -71.97 71.42
N LYS A 298 50.73 -71.77 72.74
CA LYS A 298 51.71 -72.36 73.69
C LYS A 298 51.77 -73.89 73.58
N ILE A 299 50.66 -74.52 73.17
CA ILE A 299 50.59 -75.97 72.99
C ILE A 299 51.41 -76.39 71.78
N GLU A 300 51.36 -75.64 70.68
CA GLU A 300 52.21 -75.90 69.49
C GLU A 300 53.70 -75.68 69.77
N ALA A 301 54.05 -74.64 70.53
CA ALA A 301 55.45 -74.41 70.92
C ALA A 301 56.03 -75.57 71.75
N LEU A 302 55.24 -76.12 72.68
CA LEU A 302 55.65 -77.28 73.48
C LEU A 302 55.70 -78.59 72.67
N LEU A 303 54.82 -78.74 71.67
CA LEU A 303 54.85 -79.88 70.74
C LEU A 303 56.08 -79.84 69.82
N ALA A 304 56.56 -78.65 69.42
CA ALA A 304 57.74 -78.49 68.57
C ALA A 304 59.06 -78.87 69.28
N GLU A 305 59.11 -78.72 70.61
CA GLU A 305 60.27 -79.10 71.44
C GLU A 305 60.24 -80.58 71.84
N HIS A 306 59.09 -81.26 71.70
CA HIS A 306 58.91 -82.66 72.10
C HIS A 306 59.62 -83.63 71.16
N THR A 307 60.59 -84.38 71.69
CA THR A 307 61.30 -85.45 70.96
C THR A 307 60.85 -86.82 71.44
N ARG A 308 60.41 -87.69 70.52
CA ARG A 308 60.00 -89.06 70.84
C ARG A 308 61.19 -89.87 71.38
N VAL A 309 61.03 -90.41 72.58
CA VAL A 309 61.99 -91.36 73.18
C VAL A 309 61.62 -92.79 72.72
N PRO A 310 62.48 -93.50 71.97
CA PRO A 310 62.18 -94.86 71.50
C PRO A 310 62.04 -95.85 72.67
N GLY A 311 60.88 -96.52 72.78
CA GLY A 311 60.64 -97.59 73.75
C GLY A 311 59.75 -97.23 74.96
N ALA A 312 59.24 -96.00 75.05
CA ALA A 312 58.27 -95.59 76.08
C ALA A 312 56.81 -95.60 75.57
N PRO A 313 55.80 -95.80 76.43
CA PRO A 313 54.39 -95.72 76.04
C PRO A 313 54.05 -94.30 75.52
N PRO A 314 53.15 -94.17 74.53
CA PRO A 314 52.89 -92.92 73.83
C PRO A 314 52.39 -91.84 74.80
N SER A 315 53.09 -90.71 74.85
CA SER A 315 52.71 -89.58 75.68
C SER A 315 51.51 -88.82 75.11
N LEU A 316 50.91 -87.93 75.90
CA LEU A 316 49.83 -87.05 75.43
C LEU A 316 50.27 -86.23 74.21
N ALA A 317 51.51 -85.75 74.18
CA ALA A 317 52.07 -85.01 73.04
C ALA A 317 52.17 -85.87 71.78
N ASP A 318 52.54 -87.15 71.92
CA ASP A 318 52.61 -88.08 70.80
C ASP A 318 51.22 -88.34 70.19
N ARG A 319 50.20 -88.49 71.03
CA ARG A 319 48.81 -88.67 70.58
C ARG A 319 48.25 -87.41 69.90
N ILE A 320 48.62 -86.21 70.37
CA ILE A 320 48.24 -84.94 69.71
C ILE A 320 48.93 -84.81 68.33
N LEU A 321 50.19 -85.21 68.20
CA LEU A 321 50.90 -85.25 66.90
C LEU A 321 50.26 -86.26 65.95
N ASP A 322 49.87 -87.45 66.43
CA ASP A 322 49.22 -88.46 65.60
C ASP A 322 47.83 -88.02 65.12
N LEU A 323 47.05 -87.33 65.99
CA LEU A 323 45.78 -86.71 65.60
C LEU A 323 45.96 -85.58 64.59
N LYS A 324 47.01 -84.74 64.74
CA LYS A 324 47.35 -83.70 63.74
C LYS A 324 47.74 -84.32 62.41
N ALA A 325 48.58 -85.36 62.39
CA ALA A 325 48.96 -86.07 61.18
C ALA A 325 47.80 -86.83 60.50
N ALA A 326 46.78 -87.23 61.25
CA ALA A 326 45.53 -87.79 60.69
C ALA A 326 44.63 -86.68 60.10
N ALA A 327 44.53 -85.53 60.77
CA ALA A 327 43.79 -84.38 60.28
C ALA A 327 44.43 -83.81 58.99
N ASP A 328 45.76 -83.62 58.98
CA ASP A 328 46.51 -83.11 57.84
C ASP A 328 46.44 -84.09 56.64
N ARG A 329 46.40 -85.40 56.88
CA ARG A 329 46.13 -86.40 55.82
C ARG A 329 44.72 -86.29 55.25
N SER A 330 43.72 -86.08 56.10
CA SER A 330 42.33 -85.89 55.64
C SER A 330 42.13 -84.56 54.89
N GLU A 331 42.90 -83.52 55.23
CA GLU A 331 42.92 -82.24 54.53
C GLU A 331 43.72 -82.31 53.23
N ALA A 332 44.80 -83.10 53.17
CA ALA A 332 45.53 -83.41 51.94
C ALA A 332 44.68 -84.26 50.97
N GLU A 333 43.95 -85.27 51.45
CA GLU A 333 43.01 -86.06 50.64
C GLU A 333 41.83 -85.21 50.13
N ARG A 334 41.39 -84.19 50.88
CA ARG A 334 40.39 -83.20 50.42
C ARG A 334 40.97 -82.16 49.45
N ALA A 335 42.23 -81.76 49.61
CA ALA A 335 42.91 -80.84 48.70
C ALA A 335 43.32 -81.50 47.37
N GLU A 336 43.58 -82.82 47.36
CA GLU A 336 43.89 -83.60 46.14
C GLU A 336 42.63 -83.89 45.28
N ALA A 337 41.44 -83.78 45.86
CA ALA A 337 40.16 -83.81 45.14
C ALA A 337 39.72 -82.44 44.59
N GLU A 338 40.37 -81.34 45.00
CA GLU A 338 39.89 -79.98 44.74
C GLU A 338 41.03 -78.96 44.48
N ALA A 339 41.85 -79.16 43.42
CA ALA A 339 42.48 -78.11 42.58
C ALA A 339 43.59 -78.66 41.64
N PRO A 340 44.00 -77.93 40.56
CA PRO A 340 43.24 -77.14 39.59
C PRO A 340 43.67 -77.43 38.11
N ALA A 341 42.83 -77.11 37.11
CA ALA A 341 43.27 -77.03 35.71
C ALA A 341 43.04 -75.61 35.16
N VAL A 342 44.12 -74.88 34.96
CA VAL A 342 44.22 -73.52 34.40
C VAL A 342 45.27 -73.59 33.26
N PRO A 343 45.20 -72.78 32.19
CA PRO A 343 44.57 -73.01 30.88
C PRO A 343 45.63 -73.21 29.76
N PRO A 344 45.29 -73.06 28.46
CA PRO A 344 46.12 -72.15 27.65
C PRO A 344 45.32 -71.14 26.81
N ALA A 345 46.00 -70.03 26.51
CA ALA A 345 45.53 -68.81 25.86
C ALA A 345 45.56 -68.87 24.30
N PRO A 346 45.50 -67.75 23.57
CA PRO A 346 44.45 -67.36 22.63
C PRO A 346 44.79 -67.63 21.16
N ALA A 347 43.77 -67.81 20.30
CA ALA A 347 43.94 -67.93 18.85
C ALA A 347 43.48 -66.67 18.11
N VAL A 348 44.47 -66.07 17.44
CA VAL A 348 44.42 -65.02 16.42
C VAL A 348 43.61 -65.48 15.20
N ILE A 349 42.71 -64.63 14.69
CA ILE A 349 42.43 -64.57 13.24
C ILE A 349 42.38 -63.09 12.83
N GLU A 350 43.29 -62.79 11.90
CA GLU A 350 43.51 -61.54 11.18
C GLU A 350 42.76 -61.61 9.83
N ALA A 351 42.57 -60.43 9.21
CA ALA A 351 42.28 -60.17 7.80
C ALA A 351 40.80 -60.23 7.33
N VAL A 352 40.29 -59.33 6.47
CA VAL A 352 40.86 -58.20 5.71
C VAL A 352 39.72 -57.31 5.16
N ALA A 353 39.96 -56.00 5.20
CA ALA A 353 39.61 -54.87 4.32
C ALA A 353 38.35 -54.84 3.41
N ALA A 354 37.61 -53.72 3.48
CA ALA A 354 37.20 -52.82 2.37
C ALA A 354 36.45 -51.61 2.99
N GLU A 355 36.96 -50.35 2.94
CA GLU A 355 36.72 -49.37 1.85
C GLU A 355 35.27 -48.83 1.94
N GLU A 356 34.93 -47.55 2.12
CA GLU A 356 35.41 -46.35 1.43
C GLU A 356 34.79 -45.06 2.04
N ALA A 357 35.60 -43.99 2.01
CA ALA A 357 35.40 -42.53 2.03
C ALA A 357 34.00 -41.82 2.03
N ARG A 358 33.90 -40.76 2.86
CA ARG A 358 33.20 -39.46 2.60
C ARG A 358 33.93 -38.66 1.49
N PRO A 359 33.55 -37.42 1.06
CA PRO A 359 32.26 -36.75 0.75
C PRO A 359 32.32 -36.02 -0.65
N GLN A 360 31.31 -35.20 -1.02
CA GLN A 360 31.25 -34.06 -2.00
C GLN A 360 29.94 -34.11 -2.83
N GLY A 361 29.19 -33.07 -3.18
CA GLY A 361 29.37 -31.62 -3.06
C GLY A 361 29.98 -30.97 -4.30
N ARG A 362 29.24 -30.76 -5.41
CA ARG A 362 29.28 -29.54 -6.27
C ARG A 362 28.37 -29.54 -7.52
N ALA A 363 27.94 -28.32 -7.87
CA ALA A 363 27.73 -27.71 -9.22
C ALA A 363 26.49 -28.17 -10.04
N ALA A 364 25.57 -27.31 -10.47
CA ALA A 364 25.64 -26.07 -11.26
C ALA A 364 25.70 -26.31 -12.80
N ALA A 365 24.83 -25.55 -13.48
CA ALA A 365 24.80 -25.20 -14.91
C ALA A 365 24.30 -26.24 -15.92
N GLY A 366 23.16 -25.89 -16.52
CA GLY A 366 22.51 -26.47 -17.69
C GLY A 366 21.26 -25.66 -17.97
#